data_AF-A0A8D8CTS1-F1
#
_entry.id   AF-A0A8D8CTS1-F1
#
_cell.length_a   1.000
_cell.length_b   1.000
_cell.length_c   1.000
_cell.angle_alpha   90.00
_cell.angle_beta   90.00
_cell.angle_gamma   90.00
#
_symmetry.space_group_name_H-M   'P 1'
#
loop_
_entity.id
_entity.type
_entity.pdbx_description
1 polymer ?
#
loop_
_entity_poly.entity_id
_entity_poly.type
_entity_poly.pdbx_seq_one_letter_code
_entity_poly.pdbx_strand_id
1 'polypeptide(L)'
;NYKSNIDKLEGDHQLSQEGLIFDNKHTNYTMEHVRVGWEQLLTTIARTINEVENQILTRDAKGISQEQLNEFRASFNHFDRKRNGMMDPDDFRACLISMGYDLGEVEFARIMTLVDPNNTGVVTFQAFIDFMTRETAETDTAEQVMASFKILASDKAYITVEELRRELPPEQAEYCISRMTK
;
A
#
# COMPACT_ATOMS: atom_id res chain seq x y z
N ASN A 1 -11.37 -11.63 -28.29
CA ASN A 1 -10.03 -12.26 -28.34
C ASN A 1 -9.27 -11.63 -29.52
N TYR A 2 -8.55 -10.53 -29.28
CA TYR A 2 -8.01 -9.67 -30.34
C TYR A 2 -6.80 -10.28 -31.06
N LYS A 3 -6.14 -11.27 -30.44
CA LYS A 3 -5.04 -12.03 -31.05
C LYS A 3 -5.43 -12.60 -32.41
N SER A 4 -6.61 -13.23 -32.49
CA SER A 4 -7.13 -13.79 -33.75
C SER A 4 -7.35 -12.75 -34.86
N ASN A 5 -7.55 -11.46 -34.51
CA ASN A 5 -7.67 -10.40 -35.51
C ASN A 5 -6.29 -9.94 -36.01
N ILE A 6 -5.27 -9.94 -35.15
CA ILE A 6 -3.88 -9.69 -35.54
C ILE A 6 -3.37 -10.82 -36.45
N ASP A 7 -3.68 -12.08 -36.12
CA ASP A 7 -3.30 -13.24 -36.95
C ASP A 7 -3.95 -13.17 -38.36
N LYS A 8 -5.20 -12.66 -38.46
CA LYS A 8 -5.86 -12.43 -39.75
C LYS A 8 -5.18 -11.32 -40.56
N LEU A 9 -4.87 -10.19 -39.93
CA LEU A 9 -4.15 -9.08 -40.56
C LEU A 9 -2.77 -9.51 -41.08
N GLU A 10 -2.08 -10.37 -40.35
CA GLU A 10 -0.80 -10.96 -40.78
C GLU A 10 -0.98 -11.85 -42.02
N GLY A 11 -2.06 -12.64 -42.07
CA GLY A 11 -2.44 -13.41 -43.26
C GLY A 11 -2.77 -12.55 -44.47
N ASP A 12 -3.55 -11.48 -44.28
CA ASP A 12 -3.89 -10.53 -45.36
C ASP A 12 -2.65 -9.78 -45.86
N HIS A 13 -1.70 -9.46 -44.96
CA HIS A 13 -0.43 -8.86 -45.31
C HIS A 13 0.45 -9.80 -46.13
N GLN A 14 0.53 -11.09 -45.76
CA GLN A 14 1.26 -12.11 -46.50
C GLN A 14 0.74 -12.26 -47.93
N LEU A 15 -0.58 -12.34 -48.10
CA LEU A 15 -1.19 -12.41 -49.44
C LEU A 15 -0.90 -11.16 -50.28
N SER A 16 -0.87 -9.98 -49.65
CA SER A 16 -0.51 -8.74 -50.32
C SER A 16 0.96 -8.73 -50.77
N GLN A 17 1.88 -9.25 -49.95
CA GLN A 17 3.30 -9.39 -50.31
C GLN A 17 3.52 -10.39 -51.45
N GLU A 18 2.85 -11.54 -51.41
CA GLU A 18 2.89 -12.55 -52.48
C GLU A 18 2.32 -12.00 -53.80
N GLY A 19 1.31 -11.13 -53.70
CA GLY A 19 0.75 -10.38 -54.84
C GLY A 19 1.59 -9.18 -55.29
N LEU A 20 2.75 -8.91 -54.68
CA LEU A 20 3.63 -7.76 -54.95
C LEU A 20 2.93 -6.40 -54.75
N ILE A 21 1.95 -6.33 -53.84
CA ILE A 21 1.21 -5.10 -53.49
C ILE A 21 1.85 -4.51 -52.22
N PHE A 22 2.58 -3.41 -52.39
CA PHE A 22 3.31 -2.75 -51.30
C PHE A 22 2.71 -1.41 -50.88
N ASP A 23 1.80 -0.84 -51.67
CA ASP A 23 1.15 0.44 -51.41
C ASP A 23 -0.32 0.24 -51.07
N ASN A 24 -0.74 0.71 -49.90
CA ASN A 24 -2.14 0.71 -49.49
C ASN A 24 -2.58 2.13 -49.12
N LYS A 25 -3.23 2.81 -50.06
CA LYS A 25 -3.71 4.19 -49.90
C LYS A 25 -4.89 4.34 -48.94
N HIS A 26 -5.49 3.23 -48.50
CA HIS A 26 -6.66 3.24 -47.63
C HIS A 26 -6.30 3.23 -46.14
N THR A 27 -5.02 3.08 -45.79
CA THR A 27 -4.54 3.10 -44.41
C THR A 27 -3.18 3.78 -44.29
N ASN A 28 -3.01 4.59 -43.25
CA ASN A 28 -1.72 5.17 -42.89
C ASN A 28 -0.90 4.24 -41.98
N TYR A 29 -1.47 3.12 -41.55
CA TYR A 29 -0.81 2.13 -40.70
C TYR A 29 -0.29 0.97 -41.53
N THR A 30 1.01 0.69 -41.38
CA THR A 30 1.66 -0.49 -41.93
C THR A 30 1.51 -1.66 -40.97
N MET A 31 1.71 -2.88 -41.47
CA MET A 31 1.69 -4.08 -40.62
C MET A 31 2.76 -3.99 -39.51
N GLU A 32 3.89 -3.34 -39.79
CA GLU A 32 4.95 -3.10 -38.80
C GLU A 32 4.48 -2.22 -37.64
N HIS A 33 3.75 -1.12 -37.91
CA HIS A 33 3.17 -0.29 -36.85
C HIS A 33 2.21 -1.09 -35.96
N VAL A 34 1.37 -1.94 -36.56
CA VAL A 34 0.42 -2.77 -35.83
C VAL A 34 1.14 -3.81 -34.97
N ARG A 35 2.20 -4.45 -35.50
CA ARG A 35 2.99 -5.44 -34.78
C ARG A 35 3.68 -4.84 -33.55
N VAL A 36 4.43 -3.75 -33.75
CA VAL A 36 5.13 -3.05 -32.66
C VAL A 36 4.14 -2.54 -31.60
N GLY A 37 3.04 -1.92 -32.02
CA GLY A 37 2.02 -1.44 -31.09
C GLY A 37 1.38 -2.56 -30.26
N TRP A 38 1.13 -3.72 -30.87
CA TRP A 38 0.57 -4.88 -30.19
C TRP A 38 1.55 -5.49 -29.18
N GLU A 39 2.82 -5.68 -29.56
CA GLU A 39 3.86 -6.20 -28.66
C GLU A 39 4.13 -5.25 -27.48
N GLN A 40 4.17 -3.94 -27.75
CA GLN A 40 4.31 -2.92 -26.72
C GLN A 40 3.12 -2.93 -25.76
N LEU A 41 1.90 -3.08 -26.26
CA LEU A 41 0.69 -3.20 -25.44
C LEU A 41 0.77 -4.42 -24.51
N LEU A 42 1.11 -5.59 -25.04
CA LEU A 42 1.25 -6.81 -24.24
C LEU A 42 2.32 -6.66 -23.16
N THR A 43 3.48 -6.09 -23.52
CA THR A 43 4.56 -5.83 -22.57
C THR A 43 4.13 -4.86 -21.47
N THR A 44 3.38 -3.82 -21.83
CA THR A 44 2.87 -2.83 -20.87
C THR A 44 1.87 -3.48 -19.91
N ILE A 45 0.93 -4.26 -20.42
CA ILE A 45 -0.03 -5.00 -19.59
C ILE A 45 0.71 -5.95 -18.65
N ALA A 46 1.67 -6.73 -19.14
CA ALA A 46 2.45 -7.63 -18.31
C ALA A 46 3.23 -6.90 -17.21
N ARG A 47 3.82 -5.73 -17.52
CA ARG A 47 4.49 -4.89 -16.52
C ARG A 47 3.51 -4.43 -15.44
N THR A 48 2.37 -3.89 -15.84
CA THR A 48 1.34 -3.41 -14.90
C THR A 48 0.78 -4.53 -14.03
N ILE A 49 0.58 -5.73 -14.59
CA ILE A 49 0.18 -6.91 -13.81
C ILE A 49 1.24 -7.21 -12.75
N ASN A 50 2.52 -7.32 -13.13
CA ASN A 50 3.61 -7.58 -12.18
C ASN A 50 3.74 -6.48 -11.11
N GLU A 51 3.52 -5.21 -11.46
CA GLU A 51 3.52 -4.11 -10.50
C GLU A 51 2.37 -4.24 -9.48
N VAL A 52 1.18 -4.58 -9.95
CA VAL A 52 0.02 -4.82 -9.08
C VAL A 52 0.21 -6.07 -8.22
N GLU A 53 0.74 -7.15 -8.78
CA GLU A 53 1.07 -8.37 -8.05
C GLU A 53 2.11 -8.11 -6.96
N ASN A 54 3.17 -7.34 -7.26
CA ASN A 54 4.15 -6.94 -6.24
C ASN A 54 3.54 -6.05 -5.16
N GLN A 55 2.61 -5.15 -5.51
CA GLN A 55 1.87 -4.35 -4.52
C GLN A 55 0.97 -5.23 -3.64
N ILE A 56 0.32 -6.25 -4.21
CA ILE A 56 -0.48 -7.24 -3.47
C ILE A 56 0.42 -8.07 -2.55
N LEU A 57 1.55 -8.58 -3.05
CA LEU A 57 2.50 -9.34 -2.25
C LEU A 57 3.06 -8.50 -1.10
N THR A 58 3.36 -7.23 -1.33
CA THR A 58 3.82 -6.31 -0.29
C THR A 58 2.72 -6.04 0.73
N ARG A 59 1.45 -5.93 0.29
CA ARG A 59 0.28 -5.82 1.18
C ARG A 59 0.11 -7.07 2.05
N ASP A 60 0.14 -8.25 1.45
CA ASP A 60 -0.04 -9.53 2.14
C ASP A 60 1.15 -9.87 3.06
N ALA A 61 2.39 -9.53 2.67
CA ALA A 61 3.58 -9.69 3.51
C ALA A 61 3.60 -8.75 4.73
N LYS A 62 2.91 -7.60 4.64
CA LYS A 62 2.79 -6.63 5.72
C LYS A 62 1.55 -6.82 6.59
N GLY A 63 0.71 -7.83 6.32
CA GLY A 63 -0.44 -8.18 7.15
C GLY A 63 -1.56 -7.13 7.18
N ILE A 64 -1.58 -6.17 6.26
CA ILE A 64 -2.58 -5.09 6.25
C ILE A 64 -3.86 -5.58 5.60
N SER A 65 -4.99 -5.41 6.26
CA SER A 65 -6.30 -5.69 5.66
C SER A 65 -6.64 -4.68 4.55
N GLN A 66 -7.48 -5.10 3.61
CA GLN A 66 -7.95 -4.23 2.52
C GLN A 66 -8.68 -2.98 3.04
N GLU A 67 -9.36 -3.13 4.18
CA GLU A 67 -10.08 -2.06 4.87
C GLU A 67 -9.10 -1.03 5.44
N GLN A 68 -8.06 -1.47 6.17
CA GLN A 68 -7.04 -0.56 6.69
C GLN A 68 -6.28 0.18 5.59
N LEU A 69 -5.95 -0.50 4.48
CA LEU A 69 -5.31 0.15 3.35
C LEU A 69 -6.21 1.24 2.73
N ASN A 70 -7.51 0.97 2.64
CA ASN A 70 -8.48 1.97 2.17
C ASN A 70 -8.61 3.13 3.14
N GLU A 71 -8.58 2.90 4.46
CA GLU A 71 -8.55 3.97 5.46
C GLU A 71 -7.28 4.82 5.33
N PHE A 72 -6.10 4.20 5.22
CA PHE A 72 -4.84 4.89 4.98
C PHE A 72 -4.87 5.72 3.70
N ARG A 73 -5.44 5.18 2.63
CA ARG A 73 -5.59 5.88 1.35
C ARG A 73 -6.59 7.03 1.43
N ALA A 74 -7.70 6.85 2.15
CA ALA A 74 -8.70 7.88 2.36
C ALA A 74 -8.11 9.05 3.16
N SER A 75 -7.40 8.75 4.25
CA SER A 75 -6.69 9.75 5.05
C SER A 75 -5.60 10.44 4.24
N PHE A 76 -4.78 9.70 3.50
CA PHE A 76 -3.74 10.31 2.66
C PHE A 76 -4.34 11.27 1.61
N ASN A 77 -5.41 10.85 0.92
CA ASN A 77 -6.11 11.71 -0.05
C ASN A 77 -6.83 12.90 0.59
N HIS A 78 -7.20 12.82 1.87
CA HIS A 78 -7.81 13.94 2.59
C HIS A 78 -6.81 15.08 2.77
N PHE A 79 -5.55 14.75 3.05
CA PHE A 79 -4.47 15.71 3.28
C PHE A 79 -3.70 16.06 1.99
N ASP A 80 -3.67 15.20 0.97
CA ASP A 80 -3.13 15.53 -0.36
C ASP A 80 -4.07 16.49 -1.14
N ARG A 81 -4.04 17.76 -0.76
CA ARG A 81 -4.82 18.84 -1.40
C ARG A 81 -4.49 19.01 -2.88
N LYS A 82 -3.26 18.68 -3.27
CA LYS A 82 -2.75 18.85 -4.65
C LYS A 82 -3.11 17.66 -5.54
N ARG A 83 -3.54 16.53 -4.95
CA ARG A 83 -3.85 15.26 -5.64
C ARG A 83 -2.71 14.82 -6.56
N ASN A 84 -1.48 15.12 -6.18
CA ASN A 84 -0.29 14.75 -6.93
C ASN A 84 0.34 13.46 -6.39
N GLY A 85 -0.25 12.84 -5.36
CA GLY A 85 0.27 11.66 -4.70
C GLY A 85 1.45 11.94 -3.77
N MET A 86 1.64 13.21 -3.40
CA MET A 86 2.74 13.67 -2.54
C MET A 86 2.17 14.56 -1.42
N MET A 87 2.70 14.37 -0.22
CA MET A 87 2.29 15.13 0.96
C MET A 87 3.46 15.97 1.46
N ASP A 88 3.21 17.23 1.74
CA ASP A 88 4.18 18.10 2.38
C ASP A 88 4.37 17.67 3.87
N PRO A 89 5.51 17.97 4.53
CA PRO A 89 5.80 17.51 5.89
C PRO A 89 4.76 17.97 6.90
N ASP A 90 4.27 19.21 6.76
CA ASP A 90 3.20 19.77 7.59
C ASP A 90 1.89 19.00 7.44
N ASP A 91 1.52 18.62 6.21
CA ASP A 91 0.33 17.82 5.94
C ASP A 91 0.48 16.39 6.47
N PHE A 92 1.69 15.82 6.39
CA PHE A 92 2.00 14.51 6.97
C PHE A 92 1.89 14.53 8.50
N ARG A 93 2.38 15.58 9.15
CA ARG A 93 2.21 15.78 10.60
C ARG A 93 0.74 15.87 10.99
N ALA A 94 -0.05 16.67 10.25
CA ALA A 94 -1.48 16.79 10.49
C ALA A 94 -2.22 15.46 10.29
N CYS A 95 -1.81 14.67 9.29
CA CYS A 95 -2.34 13.32 9.05
C CYS A 95 -2.09 12.38 10.23
N LEU A 96 -0.86 12.33 10.74
CA LEU A 96 -0.50 11.50 11.90
C LEU A 96 -1.30 11.89 13.15
N ILE A 97 -1.43 13.19 13.43
CA ILE A 97 -2.25 13.69 14.55
C ILE A 97 -3.71 13.30 14.37
N SER A 98 -4.26 13.41 13.15
CA SER A 98 -5.63 13.00 12.85
C SER A 98 -5.87 11.50 12.99
N MET A 99 -4.82 10.68 12.87
CA MET A 99 -4.86 9.24 13.14
C MET A 99 -4.67 8.89 14.63
N GLY A 100 -4.42 9.89 15.48
CA GLY A 100 -4.26 9.72 16.93
C GLY A 100 -2.81 9.62 17.40
N TYR A 101 -1.82 9.83 16.53
CA TYR A 101 -0.41 9.89 16.92
C TYR A 101 -0.06 11.29 17.43
N ASP A 102 0.22 11.42 18.72
CA ASP A 102 0.78 12.65 19.30
C ASP A 102 2.31 12.58 19.25
N LEU A 103 2.89 13.23 18.24
CA LEU A 103 4.32 13.20 17.97
C LEU A 103 4.93 14.57 18.29
N GLY A 104 5.83 14.56 19.27
CA GLY A 104 6.70 15.69 19.56
C GLY A 104 7.60 16.05 18.38
N GLU A 105 8.15 17.27 18.38
CA GLU A 105 8.94 17.80 17.25
C GLU A 105 10.18 16.94 16.94
N VAL A 106 10.84 16.42 17.98
CA VAL A 106 12.01 15.53 17.87
C VAL A 106 11.63 14.19 17.22
N GLU A 107 10.48 13.64 17.61
CA GLU A 107 10.04 12.34 17.12
C GLU A 107 9.55 12.45 15.67
N PHE A 108 8.85 13.54 15.35
CA PHE A 108 8.48 13.83 13.97
C PHE A 108 9.70 14.01 13.06
N ALA A 109 10.74 14.71 13.51
CA ALA A 109 11.99 14.85 12.76
C ALA A 109 12.66 13.48 12.51
N ARG A 110 12.68 12.60 13.52
CA ARG A 110 13.18 11.23 13.39
C ARG A 110 12.37 10.45 12.35
N ILE A 111 11.04 10.52 12.41
CA ILE A 111 10.15 9.86 11.44
C ILE A 111 10.39 10.41 10.03
N MET A 112 10.57 11.72 9.88
CA MET A 112 10.84 12.34 8.59
C MET A 112 12.13 11.80 7.95
N THR A 113 13.18 11.54 8.73
CA THR A 113 14.41 10.91 8.20
C THR A 113 14.22 9.47 7.75
N LEU A 114 13.20 8.77 8.28
CA LEU A 114 12.83 7.41 7.87
C LEU A 114 12.00 7.41 6.58
N VAL A 115 11.02 8.32 6.45
CA VAL A 115 10.11 8.36 5.30
C VAL A 115 10.66 9.14 4.10
N ASP A 116 11.59 10.08 4.35
CA ASP A 116 12.25 10.89 3.32
C ASP A 116 13.78 10.93 3.54
N PRO A 117 14.48 9.80 3.32
CA PRO A 117 15.94 9.75 3.48
C PRO A 117 16.68 10.66 2.49
N ASN A 118 16.04 11.00 1.38
CA ASN A 118 16.59 11.88 0.35
C ASN A 118 16.40 13.38 0.67
N ASN A 119 15.72 13.72 1.76
CA ASN A 119 15.37 15.10 2.12
C ASN A 119 14.74 15.88 0.95
N THR A 120 13.87 15.20 0.21
CA THR A 120 13.10 15.82 -0.89
C THR A 120 12.05 16.79 -0.37
N GLY A 121 11.72 16.70 0.93
CA GLY A 121 10.68 17.51 1.56
C GLY A 121 9.27 17.06 1.19
N VAL A 122 9.12 15.85 0.63
CA VAL A 122 7.82 15.30 0.24
C VAL A 122 7.70 13.85 0.67
N VAL A 123 6.54 13.48 1.20
CA VAL A 123 6.22 12.12 1.61
C VAL A 123 5.31 11.49 0.55
N THR A 124 5.77 10.40 -0.06
CA THR A 124 4.98 9.64 -1.03
C THR A 124 4.02 8.68 -0.33
N PHE A 125 2.92 8.30 -0.99
CA PHE A 125 2.00 7.30 -0.45
C PHE A 125 2.69 5.98 -0.11
N GLN A 126 3.70 5.58 -0.89
CA GLN A 126 4.46 4.35 -0.62
C GLN A 126 5.26 4.45 0.68
N ALA A 127 5.95 5.59 0.92
CA ALA A 127 6.69 5.83 2.16
C ALA A 127 5.76 5.94 3.37
N PHE A 128 4.59 6.56 3.19
CA PHE A 128 3.54 6.63 4.20
C PHE A 128 3.08 5.24 4.64
N ILE A 129 2.73 4.37 3.67
CA ILE A 129 2.32 3.00 3.98
C ILE A 129 3.48 2.23 4.63
N ASP A 130 4.70 2.39 4.14
CA ASP A 130 5.87 1.73 4.74
C ASP A 130 6.03 2.06 6.22
N PHE A 131 5.92 3.34 6.56
CA PHE A 131 5.93 3.81 7.94
C PHE A 131 4.78 3.24 8.77
N MET A 132 3.54 3.39 8.30
CA MET A 132 2.35 2.91 9.03
C MET A 132 2.42 1.41 9.29
N THR A 133 2.92 0.64 8.33
CA THR A 133 3.06 -0.82 8.44
C THR A 133 4.13 -1.25 9.41
N ARG A 134 5.19 -0.46 9.49
CA ARG A 134 6.30 -0.75 10.39
C ARG A 134 5.91 -0.44 11.83
N GLU A 135 5.25 0.70 12.06
CA GLU A 135 4.68 1.06 13.36
C GLU A 135 3.65 0.02 13.84
N THR A 136 2.67 -0.36 13.02
CA THR A 136 1.67 -1.35 13.42
C THR A 136 2.27 -2.74 13.63
N ALA A 137 3.23 -3.18 12.79
CA ALA A 137 3.94 -4.44 13.01
C ALA A 137 4.77 -4.43 14.31
N GLU A 138 5.28 -3.26 14.71
CA GLU A 138 6.05 -3.10 15.94
C GLU A 138 5.16 -2.99 17.19
N THR A 139 3.85 -2.73 17.09
CA THR A 139 2.92 -2.62 18.26
C THR A 139 1.92 -3.77 18.42
N ASP A 140 1.57 -4.49 17.34
CA ASP A 140 0.50 -5.53 17.36
C ASP A 140 1.00 -6.97 17.50
N THR A 141 2.28 -7.21 17.78
CA THR A 141 2.71 -8.60 18.04
C THR A 141 2.06 -9.08 19.33
N ALA A 142 1.34 -10.21 19.26
CA ALA A 142 0.73 -10.85 20.42
C ALA A 142 1.74 -11.04 21.57
N GLU A 143 3.02 -11.21 21.24
CA GLU A 143 4.14 -11.28 22.19
C GLU A 143 4.36 -9.99 22.98
N GLN A 144 4.31 -8.82 22.36
CA GLN A 144 4.44 -7.54 23.07
C GLN A 144 3.22 -7.21 23.92
N VAL A 145 2.01 -7.51 23.41
CA VAL A 145 0.78 -7.37 24.20
C VAL A 145 0.86 -8.31 25.41
N MET A 146 1.27 -9.55 25.22
CA MET A 146 1.47 -10.53 26.31
C MET A 146 2.54 -10.07 27.30
N ALA A 147 3.66 -9.51 26.82
CA ALA A 147 4.72 -8.99 27.67
C ALA A 147 4.23 -7.81 28.52
N SER A 148 3.43 -6.92 27.93
CA SER A 148 2.81 -5.79 28.64
C SER A 148 1.86 -6.28 29.73
N PHE A 149 1.02 -7.28 29.43
CA PHE A 149 0.18 -7.95 30.43
C PHE A 149 0.98 -8.67 31.51
N LYS A 150 2.13 -9.26 31.18
CA LYS A 150 3.03 -9.91 32.15
C LYS A 150 3.66 -8.89 33.10
N ILE A 151 4.00 -7.69 32.62
CA ILE A 151 4.49 -6.58 33.46
C ILE A 151 3.38 -6.11 34.41
N LEU A 152 2.16 -5.90 33.90
CA LEU A 152 0.97 -5.54 34.69
C LEU A 152 0.66 -6.59 35.78
N ALA A 153 0.84 -7.87 35.47
CA ALA A 153 0.69 -8.98 36.39
C ALA A 153 1.87 -9.18 37.36
N SER A 154 2.86 -8.27 37.38
CA SER A 154 4.08 -8.41 38.18
C SER A 154 4.81 -9.74 37.94
N ASP A 155 4.99 -10.10 36.67
CA ASP A 155 5.60 -11.34 36.16
C ASP A 155 4.81 -12.64 36.45
N LYS A 156 3.59 -12.56 36.97
CA LYS A 156 2.73 -13.73 37.19
C LYS A 156 2.13 -14.21 35.87
N ALA A 157 1.88 -15.52 35.79
CA ALA A 157 1.18 -16.14 34.66
C ALA A 157 -0.35 -15.88 34.66
N TYR A 158 -0.86 -15.13 35.65
CA TYR A 158 -2.26 -14.78 35.82
C TYR A 158 -2.36 -13.32 36.28
N ILE A 159 -3.42 -12.63 35.86
CA ILE A 159 -3.74 -11.27 36.29
C ILE A 159 -5.07 -11.28 37.03
N THR A 160 -5.15 -10.58 38.18
CA THR A 160 -6.41 -10.49 38.92
C THR A 160 -7.28 -9.34 38.40
N VAL A 161 -8.59 -9.45 38.63
CA VAL A 161 -9.57 -8.42 38.28
C VAL A 161 -9.25 -7.09 38.98
N GLU A 162 -8.71 -7.16 40.20
CA GLU A 162 -8.30 -6.00 40.98
C GLU A 162 -7.05 -5.33 40.39
N GLU A 163 -6.07 -6.11 39.91
CA GLU A 163 -4.88 -5.60 39.22
C GLU A 163 -5.27 -4.92 37.89
N LEU A 164 -6.15 -5.52 37.10
CA LEU A 164 -6.68 -4.90 35.86
C LEU A 164 -7.38 -3.56 36.14
N ARG A 165 -8.24 -3.49 37.16
CA ARG A 165 -8.96 -2.26 37.51
C ARG A 165 -8.09 -1.18 38.12
N ARG A 166 -6.94 -1.55 38.69
CA ARG A 166 -5.99 -0.61 39.30
C ARG A 166 -5.07 0.03 38.26
N GLU A 167 -4.63 -0.75 37.28
CA GLU A 167 -3.60 -0.32 36.33
C GLU A 167 -4.18 0.18 34.99
N LEU A 168 -5.42 -0.20 34.63
CA LEU A 168 -6.06 0.22 33.39
C LEU A 168 -7.26 1.15 33.63
N PRO A 169 -7.62 2.00 32.64
CA PRO A 169 -8.87 2.75 32.65
C PRO A 169 -10.08 1.84 32.84
N PRO A 170 -11.15 2.31 33.50
CA PRO A 170 -12.31 1.48 33.86
C PRO A 170 -12.96 0.79 32.65
N GLU A 171 -13.03 1.46 31.50
CA GLU A 171 -13.59 0.89 30.27
C GLU A 171 -12.74 -0.25 29.70
N GLN A 172 -11.40 -0.12 29.75
CA GLN A 172 -10.47 -1.15 29.28
C GLN A 172 -10.40 -2.34 30.25
N ALA A 173 -10.47 -2.07 31.56
CA ALA A 173 -10.51 -3.11 32.57
C ALA A 173 -11.77 -3.98 32.42
N GLU A 174 -12.95 -3.36 32.29
CA GLU A 174 -14.23 -4.08 32.06
C GLU A 174 -14.20 -4.89 30.77
N TYR A 175 -13.63 -4.33 29.69
CA TYR A 175 -13.45 -5.04 28.43
C TYR A 175 -12.57 -6.29 28.59
N CYS A 176 -11.44 -6.17 29.29
CA CYS A 176 -10.55 -7.30 29.55
C CYS A 176 -11.24 -8.38 30.41
N ILE A 177 -11.94 -7.98 31.48
CA ILE A 177 -12.67 -8.91 32.37
C ILE A 177 -13.77 -9.68 31.61
N SER A 178 -14.43 -9.03 30.65
CA SER A 178 -15.49 -9.67 29.85
C SER A 178 -14.96 -10.58 28.74
N ARG A 179 -13.75 -10.33 28.22
CA ARG A 179 -13.15 -11.09 27.10
C ARG A 179 -12.13 -12.15 27.53
N MET A 180 -11.46 -11.98 28.67
CA MET A 180 -10.50 -12.97 29.15
C MET A 180 -11.22 -14.22 29.68
N THR A 181 -10.72 -15.38 29.30
CA THR A 181 -11.20 -16.67 29.80
C THR A 181 -10.98 -16.74 31.31
N LYS A 182 -12.00 -17.22 32.05
CA LYS A 182 -11.93 -17.41 33.50
C LYS A 182 -11.01 -18.55 33.90
#